data_AF-A0A9E5LWG2-F1
#
_entry.id   AF-A0A9E5LWG2-F1
#
_cell.length_a   1.000
_cell.length_b   1.000
_cell.length_c   1.000
_cell.angle_alpha   90.00
_cell.angle_beta   90.00
_cell.angle_gamma   90.00
#
_symmetry.space_group_name_H-M   'P 1'
#
loop_
_entity.id
_entity.type
_entity.pdbx_description
1 polymer ?
#
loop_
_entity_poly.entity_id
_entity_poly.type
_entity_poly.pdbx_seq_one_letter_code
_entity_poly.pdbx_strand_id
1 'polypeptide(L)'
;MKTNFLSNVAIASLSFLCLVPLAHSQTSAQSDLDRDGIPNISDPDVDNDGIPNGSDRNIDGGMAKSGPLKGKFIGDRIANDNAAELDMDADGLLDNAASETDIDGDGLADNSKLELDIDGDGRANGLDGDLDGDGLVNNSDADMYGTGVINDYFQTAGADAAYAPDASVASTIAYVSGEVRRVLQIPATDKGLRVRVSASQFGSLIYGVWRYLSADNIQVYATWCYPSSDPSQLKVFVDWIYTGPYSGIVEDYTNPANYAISEENRLSAQYPGGGFTFIGWVPPEPTGFYFSAPNEQATGFAPPYEKLRAALSSYPDFSSSPQYLDFSGSLVSTPGFPGVQPIINLQRTIMQVSRAWYGQLEAQQLR
;
A
#
# COMPACT_ATOMS: atom_id res chain seq x y z
N MET A 1 76.21 15.43 34.17
CA MET A 1 77.32 16.01 33.39
C MET A 1 76.75 17.17 32.57
N LYS A 2 77.23 18.40 32.81
CA LYS A 2 77.21 19.60 31.91
C LYS A 2 75.87 19.99 31.22
N THR A 3 75.14 20.99 31.71
CA THR A 3 75.24 22.47 31.50
C THR A 3 74.62 23.02 30.20
N ASN A 4 73.52 23.78 30.38
CA ASN A 4 73.11 25.09 29.83
C ASN A 4 73.25 25.44 28.33
N PHE A 5 72.19 26.07 27.76
CA PHE A 5 72.08 27.50 27.36
C PHE A 5 70.76 27.71 26.57
N LEU A 6 69.75 28.44 27.09
CA LEU A 6 69.39 29.87 26.83
C LEU A 6 69.20 30.16 25.31
N SER A 7 68.10 30.67 24.77
CA SER A 7 67.29 31.86 25.13
C SER A 7 65.99 31.88 24.28
N ASN A 8 64.79 32.05 24.85
CA ASN A 8 64.00 33.29 24.98
C ASN A 8 63.78 34.15 23.72
N VAL A 9 62.53 34.19 23.21
CA VAL A 9 61.69 35.39 22.88
C VAL A 9 60.21 34.91 22.87
N ALA A 10 59.45 35.07 23.96
CA ALA A 10 58.52 36.15 24.33
C ALA A 10 57.11 36.08 23.67
N ILE A 11 56.06 35.67 24.42
CA ILE A 11 54.94 36.48 25.02
C ILE A 11 53.89 36.86 23.94
N ALA A 12 52.57 36.66 24.02
CA ALA A 12 51.56 36.20 24.98
C ALA A 12 50.38 35.63 24.12
N SER A 13 49.41 34.86 24.61
CA SER A 13 48.19 35.44 25.17
C SER A 13 47.14 34.36 25.43
N LEU A 14 46.42 34.57 26.54
CA LEU A 14 45.03 34.24 26.83
C LEU A 14 44.51 32.81 26.55
N SER A 15 44.28 32.11 27.66
CA SER A 15 43.22 31.10 27.77
C SER A 15 41.88 31.72 27.38
N PHE A 16 41.29 31.24 26.29
CA PHE A 16 39.87 31.42 26.02
C PHE A 16 39.24 30.03 25.93
N LEU A 17 38.26 29.79 26.81
CA LEU A 17 37.23 28.79 26.58
C LEU A 17 36.70 29.04 25.17
N CYS A 18 36.97 28.12 24.25
CA CYS A 18 36.28 28.12 22.97
C CYS A 18 34.86 27.62 23.28
N LEU A 19 33.94 28.59 23.46
CA LEU A 19 32.54 28.38 23.14
C LEU A 19 32.53 27.84 21.71
N VAL A 20 32.25 26.55 21.57
CA VAL A 20 31.74 26.04 20.30
C VAL A 20 30.44 26.79 20.11
N PRO A 21 30.25 27.56 19.02
CA PRO A 21 28.92 28.07 18.74
C PRO A 21 28.05 26.83 18.59
N LEU A 22 27.00 26.74 19.41
CA LEU A 22 25.83 25.97 19.04
C LEU A 22 25.52 26.42 17.61
N ALA A 23 25.87 25.57 16.64
CA ALA A 23 25.15 25.53 15.40
C ALA A 23 23.71 25.36 15.86
N HIS A 24 22.98 26.47 15.82
CA HIS A 24 21.54 26.41 15.87
C HIS A 24 21.25 25.52 14.68
N SER A 25 20.83 24.29 14.97
CA SER A 25 20.03 23.53 14.03
C SER A 25 19.03 24.56 13.53
N GLN A 26 19.10 24.92 12.25
CA GLN A 26 17.93 25.45 11.60
C GLN A 26 16.92 24.30 11.72
N THR A 27 16.17 24.28 12.82
CA THR A 27 14.77 23.91 12.73
C THR A 27 14.28 24.75 11.57
N SER A 28 13.91 24.12 10.46
CA SER A 28 12.98 24.77 9.54
C SER A 28 11.96 25.45 10.43
N ALA A 29 11.78 26.77 10.26
CA ALA A 29 10.61 27.39 10.86
C ALA A 29 9.45 26.56 10.30
N GLN A 30 8.71 25.86 11.17
CA GLN A 30 7.53 25.15 10.73
C GLN A 30 6.64 26.17 10.01
N SER A 31 6.06 25.78 8.87
CA SER A 31 5.13 26.64 8.14
C SER A 31 4.03 27.10 9.09
N ASP A 32 3.69 28.37 8.99
CA ASP A 32 2.67 29.08 9.79
C ASP A 32 2.16 30.17 8.85
N LEU A 33 1.27 29.74 7.96
CA LEU A 33 0.90 30.45 6.74
C LEU A 33 0.14 31.74 7.07
N ASP A 34 -0.76 31.67 8.04
CA ASP A 34 -1.60 32.76 8.49
C ASP A 34 -0.97 33.64 9.61
N ARG A 35 0.09 33.11 10.25
CA ARG A 35 0.90 33.73 11.30
C ARG A 35 0.19 33.85 12.63
N ASP A 36 -0.80 33.03 12.96
CA ASP A 36 -1.45 33.09 14.27
C ASP A 36 -0.64 32.45 15.40
N GLY A 37 0.44 31.74 15.05
CA GLY A 37 1.36 31.09 15.97
C GLY A 37 1.10 29.60 16.16
N ILE A 38 0.18 29.01 15.40
CA ILE A 38 -0.01 27.56 15.25
C ILE A 38 0.70 27.12 13.96
N PRO A 39 1.59 26.11 14.01
CA PRO A 39 2.17 25.57 12.79
C PRO A 39 1.14 24.82 11.93
N ASN A 40 1.23 24.92 10.61
CA ASN A 40 0.31 24.32 9.63
C ASN A 40 -0.04 22.85 9.94
N ILE A 41 0.96 21.99 10.18
CA ILE A 41 0.81 20.56 10.59
C ILE A 41 -0.09 20.31 11.82
N SER A 42 -0.52 21.37 12.51
CA SER A 42 -1.38 21.29 13.68
C SER A 42 -2.38 22.45 13.73
N ASP A 43 -2.53 23.18 12.62
CA ASP A 43 -3.43 24.31 12.49
C ASP A 43 -4.75 23.84 11.86
N PRO A 44 -5.87 23.84 12.61
CA PRO A 44 -7.16 23.37 12.08
C PRO A 44 -7.81 24.30 11.04
N ASP A 45 -7.21 25.46 10.74
CA ASP A 45 -7.70 26.47 9.78
C ASP A 45 -6.48 27.23 9.21
N VAL A 46 -5.69 26.55 8.37
CA VAL A 46 -4.32 26.93 7.91
C VAL A 46 -4.23 28.35 7.34
N ASP A 47 -5.26 28.82 6.65
CA ASP A 47 -5.31 30.15 6.04
C ASP A 47 -6.16 31.15 6.84
N ASN A 48 -6.77 30.67 7.93
CA ASN A 48 -7.61 31.37 8.89
C ASN A 48 -8.82 32.07 8.22
N ASP A 49 -9.29 31.50 7.11
CA ASP A 49 -10.53 31.82 6.41
C ASP A 49 -11.72 31.62 7.33
N GLY A 50 -11.69 30.71 8.29
CA GLY A 50 -12.84 30.37 9.13
C GLY A 50 -13.69 29.25 8.54
N ILE A 51 -13.13 28.48 7.60
CA ILE A 51 -13.59 27.16 7.20
C ILE A 51 -12.51 26.18 7.70
N PRO A 52 -12.83 25.23 8.59
CA PRO A 52 -11.83 24.25 9.05
C PRO A 52 -11.31 23.41 7.89
N ASN A 53 -10.05 22.96 7.96
CA ASN A 53 -9.35 22.31 6.84
C ASN A 53 -10.15 21.17 6.18
N GLY A 54 -10.62 20.17 6.93
CA GLY A 54 -11.46 19.06 6.40
C GLY A 54 -12.86 19.46 5.88
N SER A 55 -13.14 20.77 5.77
CA SER A 55 -14.31 21.33 5.09
C SER A 55 -13.94 22.43 4.10
N ASP A 56 -12.66 22.78 3.99
CA ASP A 56 -12.12 23.76 3.06
C ASP A 56 -11.62 23.08 1.80
N ARG A 57 -12.06 23.59 0.65
CA ARG A 57 -11.69 23.06 -0.67
C ARG A 57 -10.44 23.73 -1.24
N ASN A 58 -9.82 24.59 -0.44
CA ASN A 58 -8.58 25.27 -0.73
C ASN A 58 -7.90 25.57 0.62
N ILE A 59 -7.41 24.53 1.29
CA ILE A 59 -6.99 24.53 2.70
C ILE A 59 -5.92 25.59 2.98
N ASP A 60 -4.94 25.70 2.10
CA ASP A 60 -3.89 26.70 2.22
C ASP A 60 -4.31 28.09 1.68
N GLY A 61 -5.53 28.28 1.17
CA GLY A 61 -5.85 29.35 0.25
C GLY A 61 -7.19 30.06 0.42
N GLY A 62 -7.18 31.25 1.00
CA GLY A 62 -8.43 31.98 1.21
C GLY A 62 -8.27 33.34 1.85
N MET A 63 -9.41 33.94 2.18
CA MET A 63 -9.47 35.32 2.68
C MET A 63 -9.59 35.31 4.20
N ALA A 64 -8.46 35.39 4.88
CA ALA A 64 -8.38 35.33 6.34
C ALA A 64 -9.43 36.21 7.03
N LYS A 65 -10.29 35.59 7.84
CA LYS A 65 -11.31 36.27 8.65
C LYS A 65 -10.81 36.56 10.07
N SER A 66 -9.78 35.84 10.51
CA SER A 66 -9.12 35.95 11.83
C SER A 66 -7.63 36.33 11.73
N GLY A 67 -6.96 36.35 12.88
CA GLY A 67 -5.50 36.34 12.94
C GLY A 67 -4.79 37.64 12.52
N PRO A 68 -3.45 37.62 12.50
CA PRO A 68 -2.62 38.79 12.14
C PRO A 68 -2.74 39.21 10.68
N LEU A 69 -3.22 38.32 9.81
CA LEU A 69 -3.38 38.56 8.38
C LEU A 69 -4.83 38.84 7.96
N LYS A 70 -5.76 39.00 8.93
CA LYS A 70 -7.16 39.36 8.70
C LYS A 70 -7.41 40.34 7.55
N GLY A 71 -8.27 39.94 6.62
CA GLY A 71 -8.68 40.70 5.45
C GLY A 71 -7.72 40.65 4.27
N LYS A 72 -6.69 39.79 4.34
CA LYS A 72 -5.78 39.51 3.22
C LYS A 72 -6.08 38.11 2.67
N PHE A 73 -5.69 37.92 1.41
CA PHE A 73 -5.64 36.60 0.81
C PHE A 73 -4.33 35.92 1.23
N ILE A 74 -4.40 34.67 1.66
CA ILE A 74 -3.29 33.84 2.16
C ILE A 74 -3.14 32.61 1.25
N GLY A 75 -1.94 32.03 1.25
CA GLY A 75 -1.49 30.96 0.36
C GLY A 75 -1.91 31.12 -1.09
N ASP A 76 -2.46 30.06 -1.66
CA ASP A 76 -2.54 29.90 -3.10
C ASP A 76 -4.00 29.85 -3.62
N ARG A 77 -4.19 29.57 -4.92
CA ARG A 77 -5.52 29.56 -5.57
C ARG A 77 -5.79 28.23 -6.29
N ILE A 78 -5.12 27.18 -5.86
CA ILE A 78 -5.18 25.85 -6.41
C ILE A 78 -6.09 25.06 -5.47
N ALA A 79 -7.31 24.78 -5.93
CA ALA A 79 -8.22 23.96 -5.12
C ALA A 79 -7.63 22.56 -4.90
N ASN A 80 -7.98 21.93 -3.78
CA ASN A 80 -7.49 20.60 -3.40
C ASN A 80 -7.72 19.56 -4.52
N ASP A 81 -8.82 19.66 -5.29
CA ASP A 81 -9.14 18.73 -6.40
C ASP A 81 -8.29 18.92 -7.68
N ASN A 82 -7.27 19.77 -7.62
CA ASN A 82 -6.41 20.09 -8.75
C ASN A 82 -5.07 19.37 -8.60
N ALA A 83 -4.74 18.50 -9.55
CA ALA A 83 -3.48 17.75 -9.63
C ALA A 83 -2.16 18.59 -9.70
N ALA A 84 -2.25 19.91 -9.56
CA ALA A 84 -1.09 20.79 -9.37
C ALA A 84 -0.86 21.17 -7.91
N GLU A 85 -1.84 20.90 -7.04
CA GLU A 85 -1.69 20.92 -5.59
C GLU A 85 -0.98 19.64 -5.16
N LEU A 86 0.00 19.75 -4.26
CA LEU A 86 0.88 18.65 -3.86
C LEU A 86 1.33 18.75 -2.39
N ASP A 87 0.88 19.76 -1.64
CA ASP A 87 1.19 20.03 -0.22
C ASP A 87 0.00 20.79 0.38
N MET A 88 -1.09 20.07 0.57
CA MET A 88 -2.43 20.64 0.67
C MET A 88 -2.66 21.50 1.92
N ASP A 89 -2.08 21.10 3.05
CA ASP A 89 -2.09 21.87 4.29
C ASP A 89 -0.88 22.84 4.41
N ALA A 90 -0.02 22.86 3.38
CA ALA A 90 1.19 23.67 3.26
C ALA A 90 2.17 23.52 4.44
N ASP A 91 2.18 22.36 5.12
CA ASP A 91 3.09 22.09 6.24
C ASP A 91 4.56 21.86 5.80
N GLY A 92 4.77 21.64 4.51
CA GLY A 92 6.06 21.41 3.87
C GLY A 92 6.39 19.93 3.63
N LEU A 93 5.46 19.01 3.89
CA LEU A 93 5.46 17.63 3.46
C LEU A 93 4.57 17.53 2.21
N LEU A 94 5.08 16.87 1.17
CA LEU A 94 4.26 16.64 -0.03
C LEU A 94 3.21 15.58 0.29
N ASP A 95 2.03 15.65 -0.33
CA ASP A 95 0.92 14.71 -0.09
C ASP A 95 1.33 13.24 -0.30
N ASN A 96 2.26 12.97 -1.22
CA ASN A 96 2.81 11.62 -1.46
C ASN A 96 4.07 11.28 -0.65
N ALA A 97 4.45 12.11 0.31
CA ALA A 97 5.58 11.83 1.17
C ALA A 97 5.18 10.76 2.19
N ALA A 98 5.98 9.70 2.32
CA ALA A 98 5.72 8.64 3.31
C ALA A 98 5.73 9.09 4.79
N SER A 99 6.08 10.34 5.06
CA SER A 99 6.01 10.96 6.39
C SER A 99 4.80 11.85 6.57
N GLU A 100 4.09 12.15 5.49
CA GLU A 100 2.78 12.77 5.53
C GLU A 100 1.76 11.71 5.95
N THR A 101 0.90 12.07 6.89
CA THR A 101 -0.07 11.14 7.48
C THR A 101 -1.42 11.79 7.78
N ASP A 102 -1.61 13.07 7.46
CA ASP A 102 -2.78 13.90 7.69
C ASP A 102 -2.84 14.95 6.56
N ILE A 103 -3.04 14.50 5.31
CA ILE A 103 -2.84 15.30 4.08
C ILE A 103 -3.61 16.63 4.10
N ASP A 104 -4.86 16.59 4.55
CA ASP A 104 -5.71 17.77 4.63
C ASP A 104 -5.51 18.57 5.94
N GLY A 105 -4.70 18.07 6.87
CA GLY A 105 -4.40 18.72 8.15
C GLY A 105 -5.62 18.92 9.05
N ASP A 106 -6.71 18.15 8.91
CA ASP A 106 -7.91 18.32 9.73
C ASP A 106 -7.78 17.70 11.15
N GLY A 107 -6.68 16.96 11.37
CA GLY A 107 -6.36 16.26 12.61
C GLY A 107 -6.81 14.80 12.65
N LEU A 108 -7.28 14.25 11.52
CA LEU A 108 -7.63 12.85 11.33
C LEU A 108 -6.65 12.18 10.36
N ALA A 109 -5.67 11.49 10.91
CA ALA A 109 -4.69 10.78 10.09
C ALA A 109 -5.31 9.92 8.97
N ASP A 110 -4.72 9.90 7.77
CA ASP A 110 -5.29 9.32 6.53
C ASP A 110 -5.71 7.85 6.67
N ASN A 111 -5.04 7.10 7.55
CA ASN A 111 -5.36 5.68 7.82
C ASN A 111 -6.49 5.47 8.84
N SER A 112 -7.06 6.56 9.37
CA SER A 112 -8.15 6.56 10.31
C SER A 112 -9.43 6.13 9.63
N LYS A 113 -10.17 5.21 10.26
CA LYS A 113 -11.53 4.84 9.81
C LYS A 113 -12.57 5.97 9.94
N LEU A 114 -12.21 7.04 10.64
CA LEU A 114 -13.04 8.23 10.79
C LEU A 114 -12.72 9.27 9.74
N GLU A 115 -11.62 9.08 9.00
CA GLU A 115 -11.27 9.92 7.88
C GLU A 115 -12.04 9.48 6.64
N LEU A 116 -12.78 10.41 6.05
CA LEU A 116 -13.78 10.15 5.00
C LEU A 116 -13.49 10.92 3.71
N ASP A 117 -12.56 11.86 3.72
CA ASP A 117 -12.18 12.81 2.65
C ASP A 117 -10.70 13.19 2.83
N ILE A 118 -9.79 12.25 2.57
CA ILE A 118 -8.35 12.34 2.92
C ILE A 118 -7.66 13.59 2.36
N ASP A 119 -8.09 14.04 1.19
CA ASP A 119 -7.55 15.19 0.47
C ASP A 119 -8.49 16.41 0.54
N GLY A 120 -9.46 16.43 1.46
CA GLY A 120 -10.34 17.57 1.72
C GLY A 120 -11.08 18.16 0.49
N ASP A 121 -11.14 17.48 -0.66
CA ASP A 121 -11.65 18.05 -1.91
C ASP A 121 -13.19 18.18 -1.91
N GLY A 122 -13.83 17.57 -0.90
CA GLY A 122 -15.26 17.50 -0.70
C GLY A 122 -15.90 16.25 -1.30
N ARG A 123 -15.11 15.24 -1.69
CA ARG A 123 -15.58 13.97 -2.22
C ARG A 123 -15.07 12.84 -1.35
N ALA A 124 -16.05 12.19 -0.72
CA ALA A 124 -15.83 10.95 0.01
C ALA A 124 -14.85 9.96 -0.67
N ASN A 125 -13.88 9.47 0.11
CA ASN A 125 -12.83 8.52 -0.27
C ASN A 125 -13.27 7.42 -1.26
N GLY A 126 -14.40 6.76 -0.99
CA GLY A 126 -14.92 5.66 -1.82
C GLY A 126 -15.52 6.11 -3.16
N LEU A 127 -15.78 7.40 -3.36
CA LEU A 127 -16.20 8.02 -4.61
C LEU A 127 -15.08 8.82 -5.29
N ASP A 128 -13.95 9.01 -4.62
CA ASP A 128 -12.84 9.74 -5.17
C ASP A 128 -12.04 8.92 -6.21
N GLY A 129 -11.64 9.60 -7.28
CA GLY A 129 -10.78 9.08 -8.33
C GLY A 129 -9.28 9.20 -8.04
N ASP A 130 -8.89 10.02 -7.08
CA ASP A 130 -7.53 10.47 -6.71
C ASP A 130 -7.54 10.82 -5.21
N LEU A 131 -7.53 9.80 -4.36
CA LEU A 131 -8.00 9.90 -2.97
C LEU A 131 -7.04 10.67 -2.05
N ASP A 132 -5.76 10.72 -2.40
CA ASP A 132 -4.72 11.41 -1.65
C ASP A 132 -4.23 12.68 -2.36
N GLY A 133 -4.95 13.14 -3.40
CA GLY A 133 -4.68 14.43 -4.05
C GLY A 133 -3.36 14.53 -4.85
N ASP A 134 -2.54 13.48 -4.93
CA ASP A 134 -1.17 13.57 -5.47
C ASP A 134 -1.09 13.68 -7.01
N GLY A 135 -2.25 13.66 -7.67
CA GLY A 135 -2.41 13.75 -9.12
C GLY A 135 -2.34 12.41 -9.85
N LEU A 136 -2.21 11.29 -9.13
CA LEU A 136 -2.24 9.94 -9.67
C LEU A 136 -3.56 9.24 -9.32
N VAL A 137 -4.39 9.04 -10.35
CA VAL A 137 -5.66 8.32 -10.17
C VAL A 137 -5.51 6.99 -9.42
N ASN A 138 -6.39 6.72 -8.46
CA ASN A 138 -6.39 5.59 -7.50
C ASN A 138 -6.08 4.21 -8.08
N ASN A 139 -6.47 3.95 -9.34
CA ASN A 139 -6.24 2.66 -9.98
C ASN A 139 -4.86 2.55 -10.65
N SER A 140 -4.18 3.66 -10.86
CA SER A 140 -2.80 3.73 -11.36
C SER A 140 -1.82 4.09 -10.25
N ASP A 141 -2.32 4.57 -9.12
CA ASP A 141 -1.49 4.88 -7.98
C ASP A 141 -1.22 3.68 -7.04
N ALA A 142 0.03 3.58 -6.64
CA ALA A 142 0.55 2.50 -5.82
C ALA A 142 0.42 2.79 -4.33
N ASP A 143 0.16 4.04 -3.94
CA ASP A 143 0.08 4.51 -2.56
C ASP A 143 -1.19 5.33 -2.32
N MET A 144 -2.34 4.87 -2.86
CA MET A 144 -3.58 5.67 -3.05
C MET A 144 -4.21 6.31 -1.81
N TYR A 145 -3.59 6.16 -0.65
CA TYR A 145 -3.99 6.69 0.64
C TYR A 145 -2.94 7.67 1.18
N GLY A 146 -1.90 8.06 0.43
CA GLY A 146 -0.80 8.91 0.89
C GLY A 146 0.12 8.32 1.97
N THR A 147 -0.20 7.14 2.51
CA THR A 147 0.41 6.65 3.77
C THR A 147 1.90 6.26 3.69
N GLY A 148 2.54 6.32 2.53
CA GLY A 148 3.88 5.78 2.30
C GLY A 148 3.93 4.26 2.22
N VAL A 149 2.79 3.58 2.38
CA VAL A 149 2.67 2.12 2.33
C VAL A 149 2.21 1.72 0.95
N ILE A 150 3.20 1.46 0.09
CA ILE A 150 2.96 0.95 -1.25
C ILE A 150 2.08 -0.31 -1.16
N ASN A 151 0.94 -0.29 -1.83
CA ASN A 151 -0.02 -1.39 -1.95
C ASN A 151 0.58 -2.64 -2.63
N ASP A 152 1.83 -2.61 -3.10
CA ASP A 152 2.54 -3.70 -3.78
C ASP A 152 3.12 -4.71 -2.78
N TYR A 153 2.62 -5.96 -2.82
CA TYR A 153 3.06 -7.07 -1.96
C TYR A 153 4.59 -7.31 -1.98
N PHE A 154 5.29 -6.88 -3.03
CA PHE A 154 6.76 -7.02 -3.14
C PHE A 154 7.58 -5.86 -2.60
N GLN A 155 6.95 -4.75 -2.20
CA GLN A 155 7.66 -3.49 -1.90
C GLN A 155 7.46 -2.99 -0.47
N THR A 156 6.82 -3.77 0.41
CA THR A 156 6.79 -3.46 1.84
C THR A 156 8.21 -3.40 2.41
N ALA A 157 8.49 -2.46 3.32
CA ALA A 157 9.80 -2.28 3.93
C ALA A 157 10.35 -3.59 4.52
N GLY A 158 11.58 -3.95 4.14
CA GLY A 158 12.23 -5.21 4.55
C GLY A 158 11.97 -6.42 3.66
N ALA A 159 11.04 -6.34 2.69
CA ALA A 159 10.76 -7.43 1.75
C ALA A 159 11.98 -7.80 0.90
N ASP A 160 12.80 -6.82 0.50
CA ASP A 160 13.98 -7.07 -0.35
C ASP A 160 15.02 -7.99 0.29
N ALA A 161 15.17 -7.97 1.62
CA ALA A 161 16.13 -8.84 2.32
C ALA A 161 15.74 -10.32 2.26
N ALA A 162 14.45 -10.62 2.01
CA ALA A 162 13.96 -11.99 1.86
C ALA A 162 14.27 -12.59 0.48
N TYR A 163 14.66 -11.78 -0.51
CA TYR A 163 14.86 -12.20 -1.89
C TYR A 163 16.32 -12.09 -2.33
N ALA A 164 16.74 -13.01 -3.21
CA ALA A 164 18.05 -12.92 -3.85
C ALA A 164 18.11 -11.70 -4.77
N PRO A 165 19.25 -11.01 -4.91
CA PRO A 165 19.42 -9.94 -5.88
C PRO A 165 19.12 -10.44 -7.30
N ASP A 166 18.23 -9.77 -8.03
CA ASP A 166 17.76 -10.22 -9.35
C ASP A 166 18.89 -10.59 -10.31
N ALA A 167 19.94 -9.78 -10.34
CA ALA A 167 21.08 -9.99 -11.21
C ALA A 167 21.77 -11.34 -10.98
N SER A 168 21.78 -11.84 -9.73
CA SER A 168 22.36 -13.14 -9.38
C SER A 168 21.50 -14.33 -9.77
N VAL A 169 20.20 -14.12 -10.01
CA VAL A 169 19.21 -15.18 -10.31
C VAL A 169 18.45 -14.92 -11.61
N ALA A 170 19.02 -14.12 -12.51
CA ALA A 170 18.37 -13.64 -13.72
C ALA A 170 17.87 -14.79 -14.63
N SER A 171 18.61 -15.89 -14.73
CA SER A 171 18.21 -17.07 -15.51
C SER A 171 16.98 -17.76 -14.91
N THR A 172 16.91 -17.87 -13.58
CA THR A 172 15.76 -18.44 -12.88
C THR A 172 14.53 -17.55 -13.05
N ILE A 173 14.70 -16.23 -12.88
CA ILE A 173 13.63 -15.25 -13.12
C ILE A 173 13.11 -15.37 -14.55
N ALA A 174 13.99 -15.44 -15.56
CA ALA A 174 13.59 -15.55 -16.95
C ALA A 174 12.80 -16.84 -17.23
N TYR A 175 13.27 -17.98 -16.74
CA TYR A 175 12.61 -19.27 -16.90
C TYR A 175 11.21 -19.29 -16.25
N VAL A 176 11.14 -18.94 -14.97
CA VAL A 176 9.87 -18.93 -14.23
C VAL A 176 8.91 -17.90 -14.83
N SER A 177 9.39 -16.72 -15.24
CA SER A 177 8.56 -15.72 -15.90
C SER A 177 7.94 -16.25 -17.20
N GLY A 178 8.69 -17.02 -17.99
CA GLY A 178 8.16 -17.64 -19.21
C GLY A 178 6.99 -18.58 -18.92
N GLU A 179 7.14 -19.46 -17.93
CA GLU A 179 6.08 -20.39 -17.52
C GLU A 179 4.88 -19.69 -16.87
N VAL A 180 5.13 -18.69 -16.02
CA VAL A 180 4.06 -17.89 -15.41
C VAL A 180 3.26 -17.16 -16.49
N ARG A 181 3.92 -16.51 -17.47
CA ARG A 181 3.22 -15.85 -18.58
C ARG A 181 2.35 -16.84 -19.37
N ARG A 182 2.88 -18.04 -19.64
CA ARG A 182 2.16 -19.09 -20.34
C ARG A 182 0.89 -19.51 -19.60
N VAL A 183 0.96 -19.73 -18.28
CA VAL A 183 -0.22 -20.16 -17.50
C VAL A 183 -1.21 -19.03 -17.26
N LEU A 184 -0.72 -17.80 -17.04
CA LEU A 184 -1.57 -16.61 -16.86
C LEU A 184 -2.21 -16.15 -18.18
N GLN A 185 -1.70 -16.65 -19.31
CA GLN A 185 -2.11 -16.27 -20.67
C GLN A 185 -1.90 -14.78 -20.96
N ILE A 186 -0.79 -14.22 -20.46
CA ILE A 186 -0.43 -12.81 -20.66
C ILE A 186 0.66 -12.66 -21.73
N PRO A 187 0.66 -11.57 -22.54
CA PRO A 187 1.68 -11.33 -23.56
C PRO A 187 3.09 -11.22 -22.98
N ALA A 188 4.11 -11.54 -23.78
CA ALA A 188 5.51 -11.31 -23.40
C ALA A 188 5.86 -9.82 -23.20
N THR A 189 5.11 -8.93 -23.87
CA THR A 189 5.25 -7.46 -23.77
C THR A 189 4.62 -6.86 -22.53
N ASP A 190 3.81 -7.64 -21.80
CA ASP A 190 3.13 -7.17 -20.60
C ASP A 190 4.15 -6.91 -19.48
N LYS A 191 4.10 -5.72 -18.89
CA LYS A 191 5.06 -5.26 -17.88
C LYS A 191 4.62 -5.57 -16.43
N GLY A 192 3.39 -6.02 -16.23
CA GLY A 192 2.79 -6.23 -14.92
C GLY A 192 3.33 -7.45 -14.17
N LEU A 193 3.96 -8.41 -14.88
CA LEU A 193 4.53 -9.58 -14.24
C LEU A 193 5.91 -9.30 -13.62
N ARG A 194 6.02 -9.57 -12.33
CA ARG A 194 7.26 -9.61 -11.56
C ARG A 194 7.43 -10.99 -10.93
N VAL A 195 8.64 -11.55 -11.03
CA VAL A 195 9.05 -12.79 -10.34
C VAL A 195 10.23 -12.47 -9.43
N ARG A 196 10.19 -12.94 -8.18
CA ARG A 196 11.28 -12.88 -7.21
C ARG A 196 11.68 -14.30 -6.81
N VAL A 197 12.95 -14.49 -6.48
CA VAL A 197 13.50 -15.76 -5.96
C VAL A 197 13.89 -15.53 -4.51
N SER A 198 13.54 -16.45 -3.61
CA SER A 198 13.94 -16.36 -2.20
C SER A 198 15.47 -16.34 -2.07
N ALA A 199 16.00 -15.58 -1.10
CA ALA A 199 17.42 -15.52 -0.79
C ALA A 199 17.96 -16.87 -0.28
N SER A 200 17.09 -17.69 0.32
CA SER A 200 17.41 -19.00 0.85
C SER A 200 16.58 -20.08 0.17
N GLN A 201 17.09 -21.32 0.18
CA GLN A 201 16.31 -22.49 -0.22
C GLN A 201 15.38 -22.94 0.91
N PHE A 202 14.26 -23.57 0.55
CA PHE A 202 13.41 -24.25 1.51
C PHE A 202 13.64 -25.75 1.40
N GLY A 203 14.54 -26.27 2.23
CA GLY A 203 15.05 -27.63 2.08
C GLY A 203 15.85 -27.76 0.79
N SER A 204 15.44 -28.67 -0.11
CA SER A 204 16.07 -28.84 -1.43
C SER A 204 15.40 -28.01 -2.54
N LEU A 205 14.39 -27.20 -2.21
CA LEU A 205 13.59 -26.46 -3.17
C LEU A 205 14.15 -25.05 -3.38
N ILE A 206 14.30 -24.69 -4.66
CA ILE A 206 14.33 -23.28 -5.06
C ILE A 206 12.89 -22.82 -5.11
N TYR A 207 12.59 -21.69 -4.48
CA TYR A 207 11.26 -21.14 -4.43
C TYR A 207 11.28 -19.62 -4.49
N GLY A 208 10.10 -19.06 -4.69
CA GLY A 208 9.90 -17.62 -4.66
C GLY A 208 8.45 -17.30 -4.90
N VAL A 209 8.22 -16.08 -5.35
CA VAL A 209 6.88 -15.54 -5.56
C VAL A 209 6.83 -14.86 -6.92
N TRP A 210 5.66 -14.86 -7.53
CA TRP A 210 5.36 -14.02 -8.67
C TRP A 210 4.11 -13.19 -8.38
N ARG A 211 4.05 -12.00 -8.97
CA ARG A 211 2.93 -11.07 -8.91
C ARG A 211 2.69 -10.53 -10.29
N TYR A 212 1.45 -10.59 -10.74
CA TYR A 212 0.94 -9.88 -11.90
C TYR A 212 0.13 -8.67 -11.43
N LEU A 213 0.50 -7.49 -11.91
CA LEU A 213 -0.19 -6.22 -11.67
C LEU A 213 -0.91 -5.81 -12.96
N SER A 214 -2.23 -5.67 -12.91
CA SER A 214 -2.98 -5.13 -14.04
C SER A 214 -2.76 -3.63 -14.20
N ALA A 215 -3.22 -3.06 -15.32
CA ALA A 215 -3.15 -1.62 -15.57
C ALA A 215 -3.97 -0.76 -14.59
N ASP A 216 -4.89 -1.39 -13.86
CA ASP A 216 -5.73 -0.80 -12.81
C ASP A 216 -5.32 -1.29 -11.41
N ASN A 217 -4.03 -1.60 -11.23
CA ASN A 217 -3.37 -1.99 -9.98
C ASN A 217 -3.97 -3.20 -9.24
N ILE A 218 -4.79 -4.02 -9.90
CA ILE A 218 -5.24 -5.29 -9.35
C ILE A 218 -4.07 -6.26 -9.35
N GLN A 219 -3.81 -6.84 -8.19
CA GLN A 219 -2.71 -7.74 -7.96
C GLN A 219 -3.19 -9.17 -7.92
N VAL A 220 -2.45 -10.04 -8.59
CA VAL A 220 -2.61 -11.50 -8.53
C VAL A 220 -1.24 -12.08 -8.25
N TYR A 221 -1.11 -12.89 -7.20
CA TYR A 221 0.20 -13.39 -6.78
C TYR A 221 0.12 -14.82 -6.25
N ALA A 222 1.22 -15.55 -6.39
CA ALA A 222 1.36 -16.89 -5.82
C ALA A 222 2.82 -17.23 -5.54
N THR A 223 3.00 -18.29 -4.74
CA THR A 223 4.30 -18.94 -4.53
C THR A 223 4.58 -19.95 -5.63
N TRP A 224 5.83 -20.03 -6.06
CA TRP A 224 6.33 -21.05 -6.99
C TRP A 224 7.52 -21.79 -6.40
N CYS A 225 7.77 -23.03 -6.84
CA CYS A 225 8.98 -23.77 -6.48
C CYS A 225 9.37 -24.85 -7.50
N TYR A 226 10.61 -25.30 -7.43
CA TYR A 226 11.11 -26.52 -8.07
C TYR A 226 12.27 -27.13 -7.27
N PRO A 227 12.52 -28.45 -7.39
CA PRO A 227 13.71 -29.09 -6.81
C PRO A 227 14.99 -28.50 -7.40
N SER A 228 15.94 -28.09 -6.57
CA SER A 228 17.24 -27.56 -7.02
C SER A 228 18.00 -28.47 -7.99
N SER A 229 17.72 -29.78 -7.96
CA SER A 229 18.26 -30.79 -8.88
C SER A 229 17.55 -30.88 -10.23
N ASP A 230 16.30 -30.40 -10.35
CA ASP A 230 15.46 -30.56 -11.54
C ASP A 230 14.45 -29.41 -11.71
N PRO A 231 14.84 -28.33 -12.41
CA PRO A 231 13.95 -27.20 -12.69
C PRO A 231 12.73 -27.54 -13.57
N SER A 232 12.70 -28.69 -14.24
CA SER A 232 11.56 -29.09 -15.10
C SER A 232 10.30 -29.43 -14.31
N GLN A 233 10.42 -29.68 -12.99
CA GLN A 233 9.31 -29.96 -12.08
C GLN A 233 8.71 -28.68 -11.48
N LEU A 234 8.77 -27.56 -12.20
CA LEU A 234 8.26 -26.28 -11.74
C LEU A 234 6.76 -26.34 -11.41
N LYS A 235 6.42 -25.94 -10.19
CA LYS A 235 5.07 -25.61 -9.76
C LYS A 235 4.97 -24.10 -9.63
N VAL A 236 4.07 -23.50 -10.39
CA VAL A 236 3.83 -22.04 -10.36
C VAL A 236 2.73 -21.62 -9.38
N PHE A 237 1.96 -22.57 -8.86
CA PHE A 237 0.99 -22.35 -7.79
C PHE A 237 1.32 -23.34 -6.68
N VAL A 238 1.67 -22.84 -5.49
CA VAL A 238 2.11 -23.65 -4.36
C VAL A 238 1.32 -23.26 -3.13
N ASP A 239 0.69 -24.25 -2.50
CA ASP A 239 0.15 -24.16 -1.15
C ASP A 239 0.94 -25.10 -0.24
N TRP A 240 1.39 -24.61 0.91
CA TRP A 240 2.19 -25.39 1.85
C TRP A 240 1.30 -25.96 2.94
N ILE A 241 1.42 -27.27 3.18
CA ILE A 241 0.74 -27.95 4.28
C ILE A 241 1.78 -28.25 5.35
N TYR A 242 1.56 -27.74 6.56
CA TYR A 242 2.36 -28.12 7.73
C TYR A 242 2.02 -29.54 8.16
N THR A 243 3.03 -30.40 8.19
CA THR A 243 2.95 -31.82 8.58
C THR A 243 3.77 -32.13 9.84
N GLY A 244 4.39 -31.11 10.43
CA GLY A 244 5.21 -31.24 11.64
C GLY A 244 4.41 -31.31 12.95
N PRO A 245 5.13 -31.40 14.08
CA PRO A 245 4.52 -31.41 15.41
C PRO A 245 3.99 -30.02 15.79
N TYR A 246 2.82 -29.95 16.44
CA TYR A 246 2.29 -28.72 17.02
C TYR A 246 2.88 -28.48 18.42
N SER A 247 4.21 -28.29 18.48
CA SER A 247 4.98 -28.22 19.72
C SER A 247 5.03 -26.83 20.36
N GLY A 248 4.70 -25.79 19.60
CA GLY A 248 4.92 -24.39 20.01
C GLY A 248 6.39 -23.94 19.93
N ILE A 249 7.29 -24.78 19.40
CA ILE A 249 8.71 -24.49 19.20
C ILE A 249 8.90 -23.91 17.80
N VAL A 250 9.48 -22.71 17.70
CA VAL A 250 9.60 -21.96 16.43
C VAL A 250 10.41 -22.72 15.38
N GLU A 251 11.43 -23.47 15.80
CA GLU A 251 12.25 -24.30 14.91
C GLU A 251 11.44 -25.35 14.15
N ASP A 252 10.37 -25.89 14.75
CA ASP A 252 9.53 -26.89 14.08
C ASP A 252 8.72 -26.25 12.93
N TYR A 253 8.26 -25.01 13.10
CA TYR A 253 7.50 -24.25 12.09
C TYR A 253 8.39 -23.58 11.03
N THR A 254 9.71 -23.66 11.16
CA THR A 254 10.65 -23.15 10.16
C THR A 254 11.41 -24.27 9.46
N ASN A 255 11.29 -25.51 9.95
CA ASN A 255 11.94 -26.68 9.39
C ASN A 255 11.23 -27.16 8.11
N PRO A 256 11.89 -27.14 6.94
CA PRO A 256 11.29 -27.58 5.67
C PRO A 256 10.83 -29.05 5.67
N ALA A 257 11.41 -29.91 6.51
CA ALA A 257 11.00 -31.31 6.62
C ALA A 257 9.59 -31.49 7.20
N ASN A 258 9.05 -30.45 7.85
CA ASN A 258 7.72 -30.42 8.45
C ASN A 258 6.67 -29.83 7.50
N TYR A 259 6.97 -29.72 6.21
CA TYR A 259 6.06 -29.19 5.20
C TYR A 259 5.96 -30.11 3.99
N ALA A 260 4.76 -30.17 3.42
CA ALA A 260 4.47 -30.80 2.14
C ALA A 260 3.84 -29.78 1.19
N ILE A 261 4.01 -30.00 -0.11
CA ILE A 261 3.30 -29.21 -1.12
C ILE A 261 1.92 -29.85 -1.33
N SER A 262 0.87 -29.05 -1.19
CA SER A 262 -0.52 -29.46 -1.42
C SER A 262 -0.75 -29.94 -2.86
N GLU A 263 -1.75 -30.79 -3.04
CA GLU A 263 -2.32 -31.07 -4.36
C GLU A 263 -3.16 -29.90 -4.88
N GLU A 264 -3.62 -29.03 -3.98
CA GLU A 264 -4.31 -27.78 -4.31
C GLU A 264 -3.33 -26.77 -4.90
N ASN A 265 -3.71 -26.21 -6.05
CA ASN A 265 -3.10 -24.99 -6.56
C ASN A 265 -3.78 -23.81 -5.88
N ARG A 266 -3.00 -22.90 -5.30
CA ARG A 266 -3.50 -21.70 -4.66
C ARG A 266 -2.78 -20.46 -5.14
N LEU A 267 -3.54 -19.39 -5.30
CA LEU A 267 -3.05 -18.04 -5.52
C LEU A 267 -3.99 -17.06 -4.81
N SER A 268 -3.55 -15.82 -4.69
CA SER A 268 -4.34 -14.74 -4.10
C SER A 268 -4.51 -13.60 -5.09
N ALA A 269 -5.60 -12.87 -4.94
CA ALA A 269 -5.87 -11.65 -5.68
C ALA A 269 -6.37 -10.55 -4.76
N GLN A 270 -6.08 -9.31 -5.11
CA GLN A 270 -6.46 -8.13 -4.34
C GLN A 270 -6.65 -6.96 -5.30
N TYR A 271 -7.79 -6.27 -5.21
CA TYR A 271 -7.96 -4.97 -5.86
C TYR A 271 -7.31 -3.86 -5.01
N PRO A 272 -6.96 -2.70 -5.60
CA PRO A 272 -6.29 -1.62 -4.87
C PRO A 272 -7.14 -1.13 -3.68
N GLY A 273 -6.57 -1.14 -2.47
CA GLY A 273 -7.29 -0.81 -1.23
C GLY A 273 -8.28 -1.88 -0.74
N GLY A 274 -8.26 -3.06 -1.36
CA GLY A 274 -9.25 -4.11 -1.16
C GLY A 274 -8.84 -5.24 -0.21
N GLY A 275 -9.85 -6.02 0.19
CA GLY A 275 -9.63 -7.29 0.89
C GLY A 275 -9.08 -8.40 -0.02
N PHE A 276 -8.48 -9.41 0.60
CA PHE A 276 -7.94 -10.57 -0.13
C PHE A 276 -9.04 -11.48 -0.67
N THR A 277 -8.83 -11.96 -1.89
CA THR A 277 -9.60 -13.05 -2.50
C THR A 277 -8.67 -14.22 -2.73
N PHE A 278 -9.03 -15.38 -2.19
CA PHE A 278 -8.30 -16.63 -2.43
C PHE A 278 -8.85 -17.30 -3.68
N ILE A 279 -7.95 -17.78 -4.53
CA ILE A 279 -8.28 -18.55 -5.74
C ILE A 279 -7.62 -19.91 -5.62
N GLY A 280 -8.37 -20.99 -5.81
CA GLY A 280 -7.85 -22.33 -5.60
C GLY A 280 -8.54 -23.41 -6.42
N TRP A 281 -7.81 -24.48 -6.73
CA TRP A 281 -8.36 -25.69 -7.35
C TRP A 281 -7.46 -26.91 -7.17
N VAL A 282 -8.09 -28.08 -7.07
CA VAL A 282 -7.43 -29.38 -7.16
C VAL A 282 -7.79 -29.98 -8.51
N PRO A 283 -6.85 -30.20 -9.44
CA PRO A 283 -7.17 -30.80 -10.74
C PRO A 283 -7.88 -32.17 -10.59
N PRO A 284 -8.95 -32.46 -11.35
CA PRO A 284 -9.45 -31.72 -12.51
C PRO A 284 -10.58 -30.73 -12.18
N GLU A 285 -10.74 -30.28 -10.94
CA GLU A 285 -11.83 -29.36 -10.58
C GLU A 285 -11.68 -27.98 -11.27
N PRO A 286 -12.80 -27.25 -11.48
CA PRO A 286 -12.76 -25.87 -11.92
C PRO A 286 -12.03 -24.95 -10.93
N THR A 287 -11.53 -23.81 -11.43
CA THR A 287 -10.90 -22.80 -10.57
C THR A 287 -11.93 -22.04 -9.74
N GLY A 288 -11.87 -22.19 -8.42
CA GLY A 288 -12.75 -21.52 -7.46
C GLY A 288 -12.18 -20.22 -6.92
N PHE A 289 -13.06 -19.36 -6.41
CA PHE A 289 -12.72 -18.19 -5.59
C PHE A 289 -13.40 -18.25 -4.23
N TYR A 290 -12.78 -17.61 -3.25
CA TYR A 290 -13.33 -17.30 -1.94
C TYR A 290 -12.96 -15.86 -1.57
N PHE A 291 -13.97 -15.06 -1.26
CA PHE A 291 -13.84 -13.67 -0.84
C PHE A 291 -14.67 -13.45 0.43
N SER A 292 -14.11 -12.75 1.40
CA SER A 292 -14.84 -12.28 2.58
C SER A 292 -14.88 -10.76 2.57
N ALA A 293 -16.07 -10.19 2.62
CA ALA A 293 -16.23 -8.75 2.70
C ALA A 293 -15.79 -8.26 4.09
N PRO A 294 -15.02 -7.16 4.17
CA PRO A 294 -14.68 -6.52 5.44
C PRO A 294 -15.94 -6.25 6.27
N ASN A 295 -15.87 -6.49 7.57
CA ASN A 295 -16.99 -6.22 8.47
C ASN A 295 -17.02 -4.73 8.90
N GLU A 296 -18.10 -4.31 9.54
CA GLU A 296 -18.28 -2.93 10.03
C GLU A 296 -17.19 -2.47 11.00
N GLN A 297 -16.57 -3.39 11.74
CA GLN A 297 -15.45 -3.03 12.62
C GLN A 297 -14.21 -2.63 11.84
N ALA A 298 -14.02 -3.21 10.66
CA ALA A 298 -12.88 -2.93 9.78
C ALA A 298 -13.08 -1.64 8.97
N THR A 299 -14.31 -1.34 8.52
CA THR A 299 -14.57 -0.22 7.59
C THR A 299 -15.37 0.94 8.20
N GLY A 300 -15.86 0.80 9.43
CA GLY A 300 -16.81 1.77 10.02
C GLY A 300 -18.25 1.65 9.50
N PHE A 301 -18.47 0.85 8.46
CA PHE A 301 -19.76 0.73 7.77
C PHE A 301 -20.16 -0.74 7.57
N ALA A 302 -21.45 -1.05 7.68
CA ALA A 302 -21.96 -2.37 7.33
C ALA A 302 -21.61 -2.69 5.86
N PRO A 303 -21.12 -3.91 5.54
CA PRO A 303 -20.71 -4.25 4.18
C PRO A 303 -21.88 -4.34 3.19
N PRO A 304 -21.63 -4.16 1.88
CA PRO A 304 -22.64 -4.25 0.83
C PRO A 304 -23.08 -5.69 0.52
N TYR A 305 -23.43 -6.50 1.52
CA TYR A 305 -23.64 -7.94 1.37
C TYR A 305 -24.60 -8.29 0.24
N GLU A 306 -25.81 -7.70 0.20
CA GLU A 306 -26.80 -8.00 -0.83
C GLU A 306 -26.39 -7.52 -2.23
N LYS A 307 -25.65 -6.41 -2.32
CA LYS A 307 -25.13 -5.90 -3.60
C LYS A 307 -24.01 -6.79 -4.14
N LEU A 308 -23.10 -7.22 -3.28
CA LEU A 308 -22.05 -8.19 -3.61
C LEU A 308 -22.66 -9.53 -4.00
N ARG A 309 -23.63 -10.03 -3.23
CA ARG A 309 -24.35 -11.27 -3.55
C ARG A 309 -25.01 -11.19 -4.92
N ALA A 310 -25.70 -10.09 -5.22
CA ALA A 310 -26.32 -9.89 -6.53
C ALA A 310 -25.29 -9.85 -7.67
N ALA A 311 -24.20 -9.09 -7.49
CA ALA A 311 -23.15 -8.94 -8.49
C ALA A 311 -22.39 -10.24 -8.79
N LEU A 312 -22.21 -11.09 -7.77
CA LEU A 312 -21.45 -12.34 -7.88
C LEU A 312 -22.34 -13.57 -8.18
N SER A 313 -23.66 -13.43 -8.11
CA SER A 313 -24.60 -14.55 -8.28
C SER A 313 -24.56 -15.28 -9.63
N SER A 314 -23.90 -14.69 -10.63
CA SER A 314 -23.76 -15.28 -11.97
C SER A 314 -22.58 -16.25 -12.10
N TYR A 315 -21.66 -16.29 -11.13
CA TYR A 315 -20.56 -17.24 -11.14
C TYR A 315 -21.10 -18.68 -10.93
N PRO A 316 -20.57 -19.69 -11.65
CA PRO A 316 -20.94 -21.08 -11.41
C PRO A 316 -20.71 -21.50 -9.95
N ASP A 317 -21.53 -22.43 -9.44
CA ASP A 317 -21.44 -22.96 -8.08
C ASP A 317 -21.45 -21.89 -6.98
N PHE A 318 -22.05 -20.72 -7.26
CA PHE A 318 -22.03 -19.59 -6.35
C PHE A 318 -22.74 -19.89 -5.03
N SER A 319 -22.08 -19.53 -3.93
CA SER A 319 -22.58 -19.63 -2.56
C SER A 319 -22.13 -18.41 -1.76
N SER A 320 -22.94 -18.01 -0.78
CA SER A 320 -22.62 -16.88 0.11
C SER A 320 -23.22 -17.08 1.50
N SER A 321 -22.51 -16.69 2.56
CA SER A 321 -23.02 -16.68 3.92
C SER A 321 -23.17 -15.25 4.46
N PRO A 322 -24.38 -14.81 4.86
CA PRO A 322 -24.53 -13.52 5.52
C PRO A 322 -23.93 -13.51 6.93
N GLN A 323 -23.78 -14.68 7.56
CA GLN A 323 -23.17 -14.80 8.89
C GLN A 323 -21.65 -14.57 8.85
N TYR A 324 -20.99 -15.05 7.79
CA TYR A 324 -19.53 -14.97 7.63
C TYR A 324 -19.10 -13.89 6.63
N LEU A 325 -20.07 -13.20 6.01
CA LEU A 325 -19.85 -12.20 4.98
C LEU A 325 -19.00 -12.73 3.82
N ASP A 326 -19.15 -14.03 3.52
CA ASP A 326 -18.33 -14.71 2.53
C ASP A 326 -19.09 -14.99 1.23
N PHE A 327 -18.31 -15.11 0.16
CA PHE A 327 -18.74 -15.32 -1.20
C PHE A 327 -17.78 -16.30 -1.84
N SER A 328 -18.33 -17.33 -2.49
CA SER A 328 -17.54 -18.34 -3.18
C SER A 328 -18.24 -18.79 -4.44
N GLY A 329 -17.48 -19.35 -5.35
CA GLY A 329 -17.98 -19.91 -6.60
C GLY A 329 -16.81 -20.28 -7.52
N SER A 330 -17.12 -20.82 -8.68
CA SER A 330 -16.16 -21.15 -9.72
C SER A 330 -15.98 -19.96 -10.66
N LEU A 331 -14.75 -19.58 -11.02
CA LEU A 331 -14.46 -18.53 -12.00
C LEU A 331 -14.92 -18.93 -13.42
N VAL A 332 -14.91 -20.23 -13.70
CA VAL A 332 -15.34 -20.85 -14.96
C VAL A 332 -15.99 -22.19 -14.65
N SER A 333 -16.83 -22.69 -15.55
CA SER A 333 -17.46 -24.01 -15.40
C SER A 333 -16.58 -25.18 -15.85
N THR A 334 -15.42 -24.91 -16.45
CA THR A 334 -14.52 -25.94 -16.99
C THR A 334 -13.35 -26.24 -16.04
N PRO A 335 -12.89 -27.50 -15.98
CA PRO A 335 -11.66 -27.90 -15.31
C PRO A 335 -10.43 -27.02 -15.58
N GLY A 336 -9.64 -26.78 -14.53
CA GLY A 336 -8.33 -26.16 -14.62
C GLY A 336 -8.30 -24.63 -14.60
N PHE A 337 -7.10 -24.09 -14.77
CA PHE A 337 -6.83 -22.66 -14.66
C PHE A 337 -7.18 -21.90 -15.94
N PRO A 338 -8.12 -20.93 -15.90
CA PRO A 338 -8.60 -20.26 -17.10
C PRO A 338 -7.68 -19.13 -17.60
N GLY A 339 -6.55 -18.88 -16.94
CA GLY A 339 -5.75 -17.67 -17.12
C GLY A 339 -6.15 -16.57 -16.13
N VAL A 340 -5.47 -15.43 -16.18
CA VAL A 340 -5.63 -14.37 -15.16
C VAL A 340 -6.89 -13.52 -15.32
N GLN A 341 -7.43 -13.41 -16.54
CA GLN A 341 -8.49 -12.44 -16.84
C GLN A 341 -9.79 -12.64 -16.02
N PRO A 342 -10.28 -13.86 -15.78
CA PRO A 342 -11.45 -14.06 -14.93
C PRO A 342 -11.25 -13.58 -13.49
N ILE A 343 -10.03 -13.72 -12.96
CA ILE A 343 -9.67 -13.23 -11.62
C ILE A 343 -9.73 -11.70 -11.60
N ILE A 344 -9.13 -11.05 -12.60
CA ILE A 344 -9.15 -9.59 -12.73
C ILE A 344 -10.60 -9.07 -12.83
N ASN A 345 -11.45 -9.74 -13.60
CA ASN A 345 -12.86 -9.35 -13.73
C ASN A 345 -13.62 -9.48 -12.40
N LEU A 346 -13.39 -10.57 -11.65
CA LEU A 346 -13.94 -10.76 -10.30
C LEU A 346 -13.52 -9.60 -9.38
N GLN A 347 -12.23 -9.28 -9.33
CA GLN A 347 -11.71 -8.19 -8.50
C GLN A 347 -12.31 -6.83 -8.88
N ARG A 348 -12.45 -6.52 -10.17
CA ARG A 348 -13.12 -5.29 -10.63
C ARG A 348 -14.56 -5.21 -10.17
N THR A 349 -15.31 -6.31 -10.26
CA THR A 349 -16.71 -6.34 -9.78
C THR A 349 -16.79 -6.09 -8.29
N ILE A 350 -15.94 -6.75 -7.49
CA ILE A 350 -15.90 -6.54 -6.03
C ILE A 350 -15.54 -5.09 -5.72
N MET A 351 -14.47 -4.56 -6.33
CA MET A 351 -14.01 -3.19 -6.15
C MET A 351 -15.11 -2.16 -6.45
N GLN A 352 -15.76 -2.27 -7.60
CA GLN A 352 -16.81 -1.34 -8.02
C GLN A 352 -18.00 -1.33 -7.06
N VAL A 353 -18.45 -2.50 -6.60
CA VAL A 353 -19.56 -2.60 -5.66
C VAL A 353 -19.18 -2.05 -4.29
N SER A 354 -17.99 -2.37 -3.81
CA SER A 354 -17.49 -1.94 -2.50
C SER A 354 -17.28 -0.42 -2.45
N ARG A 355 -16.52 0.15 -3.38
CA ARG A 355 -16.23 1.60 -3.43
C ARG A 355 -17.51 2.43 -3.54
N ALA A 356 -18.40 2.06 -4.48
CA ALA A 356 -19.67 2.76 -4.64
C ALA A 356 -20.56 2.70 -3.39
N TRP A 357 -20.45 1.64 -2.57
CA TRP A 357 -21.22 1.53 -1.34
C TRP A 357 -20.64 2.37 -0.21
N TYR A 358 -19.35 2.21 0.09
CA TYR A 358 -18.71 2.94 1.18
C TYR A 358 -18.67 4.44 0.89
N GLY A 359 -18.33 4.81 -0.34
CA GLY A 359 -18.36 6.20 -0.79
C GLY A 359 -19.73 6.87 -0.67
N GLN A 360 -20.83 6.13 -0.87
CA GLN A 360 -22.18 6.67 -0.64
C GLN A 360 -22.49 6.91 0.84
N LEU A 361 -21.88 6.16 1.74
CA LEU A 361 -22.09 6.28 3.19
C LEU A 361 -21.18 7.36 3.78
N GLU A 362 -19.93 7.43 3.35
CA GLU A 362 -18.98 8.52 3.63
C GLU A 362 -19.57 9.87 3.18
N ALA A 363 -20.05 9.96 1.93
CA ALA A 363 -20.66 11.19 1.39
C ALA A 363 -21.98 11.61 2.07
N GLN A 364 -22.57 10.75 2.90
CA GLN A 364 -23.70 11.12 3.76
C GLN A 364 -23.25 11.71 5.09
N GLN A 365 -22.05 11.38 5.56
CA GLN A 365 -21.48 11.86 6.80
C GLN A 365 -20.74 13.20 6.63
N LEU A 366 -20.16 13.45 5.45
CA LEU A 366 -19.55 14.74 5.08
C LEU A 366 -20.55 15.91 4.93
N ARG A 367 -21.85 15.72 5.21
CA ARG A 367 -22.92 16.70 4.90
C ARG A 367 -23.46 17.50 6.08
#